data_AF-A0A521YTH5-F1
#
_entry.id   AF-A0A521YTH5-F1
#
_cell.length_a   1.000
_cell.length_b   1.000
_cell.length_c   1.000
_cell.angle_alpha   90.00
_cell.angle_beta   90.00
_cell.angle_gamma   90.00
#
_symmetry.space_group_name_H-M   'P 1'
#
loop_
_entity.id
_entity.type
_entity.pdbx_description
1 polymer ?
#
loop_
_entity_poly.entity_id
_entity_poly.type
_entity_poly.pdbx_seq_one_letter_code
_entity_poly.pdbx_strand_id
1 'polypeptide(L)' 'MEYVKVKFPTRRRVYIDEEENGYTNEVLRIDAGTHDFELGNLANYRPASRTVTVKDTTVLEPLEIAFYRKEDE' A
#
# COMPACT_ATOMS: atom_id res chain seq x y z
N MET A 1 -15.41 -3.92 5.58
CA MET A 1 -14.67 -3.88 4.30
C MET A 1 -14.18 -2.47 4.14
N GLU A 2 -12.88 -2.33 3.98
CA GLU A 2 -12.15 -1.08 3.90
C GLU A 2 -11.45 -0.95 2.54
N TYR A 3 -11.02 0.27 2.23
CA TYR A 3 -10.39 0.61 0.97
C TYR A 3 -9.10 1.38 1.21
N VAL A 4 -8.06 0.97 0.49
CA VAL A 4 -6.74 1.56 0.58
C VAL A 4 -6.19 1.86 -0.80
N LYS A 5 -5.34 2.87 -0.89
CA LYS A 5 -4.65 3.24 -2.12
C LYS A 5 -3.18 3.45 -1.85
N VAL A 6 -2.36 2.53 -2.33
CA VAL A 6 -0.91 2.61 -2.17
C VAL A 6 -0.30 3.49 -3.26
N LYS A 7 0.22 4.66 -2.90
CA LYS A 7 0.84 5.62 -3.83
C LYS A 7 2.32 5.32 -4.01
N PHE A 8 2.73 5.14 -5.27
CA PHE A 8 4.12 4.99 -5.67
C PHE A 8 4.32 5.54 -7.09
N PRO A 9 5.44 6.21 -7.43
CA PRO A 9 5.68 6.81 -8.75
C PRO A 9 5.69 5.82 -9.93
N THR A 10 5.79 4.53 -9.67
CA THR A 10 5.72 3.48 -10.71
C THR A 10 4.68 2.44 -10.36
N ARG A 11 4.14 1.78 -11.38
CA ARG A 11 3.24 0.63 -11.18
C ARG A 11 4.03 -0.54 -10.59
N ARG A 12 3.61 -1.02 -9.43
CA ARG A 12 4.20 -2.17 -8.72
C ARG A 12 3.14 -3.01 -8.08
N ARG A 13 3.46 -4.28 -7.84
CA ARG A 13 2.63 -5.16 -7.01
C ARG A 13 2.64 -4.66 -5.58
N VAL A 14 1.48 -4.67 -4.96
CA VAL A 14 1.27 -4.35 -3.55
C VAL A 14 0.99 -5.66 -2.84
N TYR A 15 1.74 -5.93 -1.80
CA TYR A 15 1.46 -7.03 -0.89
C TYR A 15 0.97 -6.45 0.44
N ILE A 16 -0.05 -7.10 0.98
CA ILE A 16 -0.71 -6.75 2.24
C ILE A 16 -0.70 -8.02 3.07
N ASP A 17 -0.05 -7.98 4.24
CA ASP A 17 0.17 -9.15 5.09
C ASP A 17 0.77 -10.34 4.31
N GLU A 18 1.83 -10.09 3.54
CA GLU A 18 2.53 -11.10 2.71
C GLU A 18 1.72 -11.62 1.50
N GLU A 19 0.47 -11.21 1.31
CA GLU A 19 -0.38 -11.62 0.19
C GLU A 19 -0.48 -10.55 -0.91
N GLU A 20 -0.40 -10.95 -2.18
CA GLU A 20 -0.56 -10.04 -3.33
C GLU A 20 -2.02 -9.58 -3.44
N ASN A 21 -2.24 -8.28 -3.27
CA ASN A 21 -3.59 -7.69 -3.27
C ASN A 21 -3.87 -6.82 -4.50
N GLY A 22 -2.87 -6.52 -5.32
CA GLY A 22 -3.03 -5.76 -6.57
C GLY A 22 -1.83 -4.90 -6.91
N TYR A 23 -2.08 -3.70 -7.47
CA TYR A 23 -1.02 -2.77 -7.87
C TYR A 23 -1.12 -1.40 -7.19
N THR A 24 0.00 -0.69 -7.17
CA THR A 24 0.09 0.71 -6.72
C THR A 24 -0.77 1.63 -7.58
N ASN A 25 -1.29 2.69 -6.96
CA ASN A 25 -2.22 3.68 -7.49
C ASN A 25 -3.61 3.15 -7.86
N GLU A 26 -3.90 1.87 -7.59
CA GLU A 26 -5.23 1.29 -7.67
C GLU A 26 -5.89 1.26 -6.28
N VAL A 27 -7.22 1.26 -6.24
CA VAL A 27 -7.97 1.13 -4.98
C VAL A 27 -8.09 -0.36 -4.68
N LEU A 28 -7.52 -0.78 -3.55
CA LEU A 28 -7.53 -2.15 -3.07
C LEU A 28 -8.56 -2.29 -1.96
N ARG A 29 -9.28 -3.40 -1.96
CA ARG A 29 -10.30 -3.72 -0.95
C ARG A 29 -9.71 -4.71 0.03
N ILE A 30 -9.75 -4.36 1.32
CA ILE A 30 -9.23 -5.20 2.40
C ILE A 30 -10.19 -5.22 3.59
N ASP A 31 -9.90 -6.03 4.59
CA ASP A 31 -10.64 -6.00 5.85
C ASP A 31 -10.22 -4.83 6.74
N ALA A 32 -11.06 -4.52 7.73
CA ALA A 32 -10.70 -3.52 8.73
C ALA A 32 -9.73 -4.16 9.73
N GLY A 33 -8.63 -3.48 10.02
CA GLY A 33 -7.58 -4.05 10.85
C GLY A 33 -6.25 -3.37 10.68
N THR A 34 -5.25 -3.90 11.38
CA THR A 34 -3.86 -3.51 11.18
C THR A 34 -3.27 -4.42 10.12
N HIS A 35 -2.76 -3.82 9.07
CA HIS A 35 -2.19 -4.52 7.92
C HIS A 35 -0.78 -4.02 7.65
N ASP A 36 0.11 -4.91 7.23
CA ASP A 36 1.45 -4.56 6.76
C ASP A 36 1.48 -4.43 5.24
N PHE A 37 1.95 -3.29 4.75
CA PHE A 37 2.00 -2.96 3.33
C PHE A 37 3.43 -2.97 2.82
N GLU A 38 3.67 -3.64 1.70
CA GLU A 38 4.96 -3.67 1.02
C GLU A 38 4.80 -3.64 -0.51
N LEU A 39 5.86 -3.27 -1.23
CA LEU A 39 5.91 -3.25 -2.71
C LEU A 39 6.77 -4.39 -3.29
N GLY A 40 6.90 -5.48 -2.52
CA GLY A 40 7.67 -6.68 -2.84
C GLY A 40 9.19 -6.51 -2.70
N ASN A 41 9.93 -7.50 -3.21
CA ASN A 41 11.37 -7.70 -2.97
C ASN A 41 12.32 -6.65 -3.56
N LEU A 42 11.84 -5.74 -4.42
CA LEU A 42 12.71 -4.73 -5.03
C LEU A 42 13.02 -3.63 -4.03
N ALA A 43 14.15 -3.73 -3.33
CA ALA A 43 14.59 -2.79 -2.30
C ALA A 43 15.03 -1.40 -2.82
N ASN A 44 14.31 -0.81 -3.78
CA ASN A 44 14.52 0.55 -4.29
C ASN A 44 13.42 1.54 -3.86
N TYR A 45 12.63 1.20 -2.83
CA TYR A 45 11.62 2.08 -2.25
C TYR A 45 11.76 2.19 -0.72
N ARG A 46 11.20 3.26 -0.15
CA ARG A 46 11.15 3.56 1.28
C ARG A 46 9.76 4.03 1.72
N PRO A 47 9.35 3.66 2.95
CA PRO A 47 9.96 2.62 3.78
C PRO A 47 9.84 1.22 3.14
N ALA A 48 10.55 0.20 3.64
CA ALA A 48 10.49 -1.15 3.06
C ALA A 48 9.13 -1.82 3.29
N SER A 49 8.50 -1.52 4.42
CA SER A 49 7.11 -1.84 4.71
C SER A 49 6.46 -0.70 5.50
N ARG A 50 5.13 -0.68 5.54
CA ARG A 50 4.34 0.20 6.43
C ARG A 50 3.25 -0.61 7.10
N THR A 51 3.27 -0.64 8.42
CA THR A 51 2.15 -1.15 9.19
C THR A 51 1.15 -0.02 9.44
N VAL A 52 -0.09 -0.18 8.99
CA VAL A 52 -1.13 0.85 9.11
C VAL A 52 -2.44 0.22 9.57
N THR A 53 -3.12 0.85 10.52
CA THR A 53 -4.49 0.48 10.91
C THR A 53 -5.49 1.10 9.95
N VAL A 54 -6.18 0.26 9.21
CA VAL A 54 -7.20 0.63 8.23
C VAL A 54 -8.57 0.47 8.87
N LYS A 55 -9.26 1.60 9.00
CA LYS A 55 -10.61 1.72 9.56
C LYS A 55 -11.26 3.01 9.06
N ASP A 56 -12.58 3.03 9.04
CA ASP A 56 -13.38 4.21 8.67
C ASP A 56 -13.06 4.76 7.26
N THR A 57 -12.78 3.87 6.30
CA THR A 57 -12.47 4.18 4.91
C THR A 57 -13.60 3.80 3.96
N THR A 58 -13.68 4.45 2.80
CA THR A 58 -14.69 4.16 1.78
C THR A 58 -14.09 4.09 0.39
N VAL A 59 -14.86 3.59 -0.60
CA VAL A 59 -14.43 3.57 -2.01
C VAL A 59 -14.07 4.96 -2.52
N LEU A 60 -14.79 5.99 -2.06
CA LEU A 60 -14.58 7.39 -2.45
C LEU A 60 -13.42 8.03 -1.69
N GLU A 61 -13.20 7.58 -0.44
CA GLU A 61 -12.15 8.08 0.45
C GLU A 61 -11.32 6.89 0.98
N PRO A 62 -10.48 6.28 0.13
CA PRO A 62 -9.60 5.20 0.56
C PRO A 62 -8.43 5.76 1.38
N LEU A 63 -7.89 4.95 2.29
CA LEU A 63 -6.70 5.33 3.03
C LEU A 63 -5.48 5.34 2.10
N GLU A 64 -4.83 6.50 1.99
CA GLU A 64 -3.70 6.66 1.09
C GLU A 64 -2.37 6.35 1.79
N ILE A 65 -1.65 5.36 1.27
CA ILE A 65 -0.37 4.91 1.83
C ILE A 65 0.74 5.26 0.85
N ALA A 66 1.56 6.26 1.20
CA ALA A 66 2.63 6.73 0.34
C ALA A 66 3.94 5.96 0.58
N PHE A 67 4.56 5.54 -0.52
CA PHE A 67 5.92 5.04 -0.63
C PHE A 67 6.73 5.90 -1.61
N TYR A 68 8.03 6.00 -1.38
CA TYR A 68 8.95 6.83 -2.15
C TYR A 68 10.08 5.99 -2.74
N ARG A 69 10.66 6.41 -3.88
CA ARG A 69 11.86 5.75 -4.39
C ARG A 69 13.05 6.08 -3.49
N LYS A 70 14.02 5.16 -3.43
CA LYS A 70 15.30 5.39 -2.75
C LYS A 70 16.27 6.26 -3.54
N GLU A 71 16.01 6.50 -4.82
CA GLU A 71 16.95 7.11 -5.77
C GLU A 71 16.92 8.65 -5.77
N ASP A 72 16.18 9.29 -4.85
CA ASP A 72 16.30 10.74 -4.61
C ASP A 72 17.39 10.98 -3.53
N GLU A 73 18.65 10.77 -3.89
CA GLU A 73 19.85 11.35 -3.24
C GLU A 73 20.77 11.97 -4.31
#